data_AF-A0AAU6UW85-F1
#
_entry.id   AF-A0AAU6UW85-F1
#
_cell.length_a   1.000
_cell.length_b   1.000
_cell.length_c   1.000
_cell.angle_alpha   90.00
_cell.angle_beta   90.00
_cell.angle_gamma   90.00
#
_symmetry.space_group_name_H-M   'P 1'
#
loop_
_entity.id
_entity.type
_entity.pdbx_description
1 polymer ?
#
loop_
_entity_poly.entity_id
_entity_poly.type
_entity_poly.pdbx_seq_one_letter_code
_entity_poly.pdbx_strand_id
1 'polypeptide(L)'
;MGFKGQYELMDNLSVFGKLGASYIYSDISSSNIKTDTFTGSAGIGLEYQLTNAISTKVGYDYYDRVQVKEGRNPHLHQIYWGMAYKFGQPATPRVVTEQIEVIQERVIEVPVQVEVAKAARTDFLLPFALGKSTLEDLSYFYLNEVVDVMRTNPALVAHLVGRTDSTGSDAINNKISAQRAQAVSQYLQSQGIDAKRINVSAVADSRPLTQGSADIERSVQIILK
;
A
#
# COMPACT_ATOMS: atom_id res chain seq x y z
N MET A 1 16.26 -36.73 6.63
CA MET A 1 15.14 -36.62 7.58
C MET A 1 15.18 -35.24 8.23
N GLY A 2 14.06 -34.58 8.46
CA GLY A 2 14.07 -33.24 9.05
C GLY A 2 12.69 -32.72 9.40
N PHE A 3 12.67 -31.63 10.15
CA PHE A 3 11.49 -30.90 10.54
C PHE A 3 11.32 -29.67 9.63
N LYS A 4 10.11 -29.46 9.11
CA LYS A 4 9.71 -28.21 8.44
C LYS A 4 8.65 -27.55 9.31
N GLY A 5 8.97 -26.38 9.86
CA GLY A 5 7.99 -25.48 10.45
C GLY A 5 7.50 -24.51 9.38
N GLN A 6 6.21 -24.17 9.41
CA GLN A 6 5.65 -23.13 8.56
C GLN A 6 4.74 -22.24 9.39
N TYR A 7 4.79 -20.94 9.11
CA TYR A 7 3.99 -19.91 9.75
C TYR A 7 3.30 -19.09 8.66
N GLU A 8 1.99 -18.93 8.77
CA GLU A 8 1.19 -18.17 7.81
C GLU A 8 1.34 -16.68 8.15
N LEU A 9 1.89 -15.92 7.20
CA LEU A 9 1.99 -14.45 7.29
C LEU A 9 0.70 -13.79 6.82
N MET A 10 0.08 -14.37 5.79
CA MET A 10 -1.19 -13.95 5.17
C MET A 10 -1.93 -15.20 4.66
N ASP A 11 -3.21 -15.07 4.27
CA ASP A 11 -4.07 -16.15 3.77
C ASP A 11 -3.50 -16.96 2.58
N ASN A 12 -2.55 -16.38 1.86
CA ASN A 12 -1.88 -16.96 0.70
C ASN A 12 -0.35 -16.93 0.78
N LEU A 13 0.24 -16.41 1.85
CA LEU A 13 1.70 -16.29 2.02
C LEU A 13 2.14 -16.92 3.34
N SER A 14 3.03 -17.89 3.25
CA SER A 14 3.63 -18.54 4.41
C SER A 14 5.14 -18.40 4.39
N VAL A 15 5.74 -18.17 5.56
CA VAL A 15 7.17 -18.37 5.77
C VAL A 15 7.41 -19.77 6.31
N PHE A 16 8.43 -20.46 5.81
CA PHE A 16 8.81 -21.76 6.34
C PHE A 16 10.29 -21.79 6.70
N GLY A 17 10.56 -22.52 7.78
CA GLY A 17 11.92 -22.89 8.20
C GLY A 17 12.06 -24.40 8.16
N LYS A 18 13.22 -24.90 7.73
CA LYS A 18 13.52 -26.32 7.76
C LYS A 18 14.86 -26.58 8.42
N LEU A 19 14.91 -27.62 9.22
CA LEU A 19 16.11 -28.11 9.89
C LEU A 19 16.11 -29.63 9.81
N GLY A 20 17.21 -30.20 9.37
CA GLY A 20 17.28 -31.64 9.21
C GLY A 20 18.68 -32.14 8.95
N ALA A 21 18.74 -33.40 8.55
CA ALA A 21 19.93 -34.02 8.05
C ALA A 21 19.62 -34.73 6.74
N SER A 22 20.52 -34.57 5.78
CA SER A 22 20.36 -35.04 4.40
C SER A 22 21.52 -35.96 4.06
N TYR A 23 21.21 -37.04 3.35
CA TYR A 23 22.22 -37.91 2.75
C TYR A 23 22.42 -37.46 1.31
N ILE A 24 23.63 -37.02 0.97
CA ILE A 24 24.00 -36.54 -0.36
C ILE A 24 24.95 -37.55 -0.98
N TYR A 25 24.62 -38.00 -2.19
CA TYR A 25 25.48 -38.82 -3.03
C TYR A 25 25.95 -37.99 -4.22
N SER A 26 27.26 -37.95 -4.43
CA SER A 26 27.90 -37.19 -5.51
C SER A 26 28.77 -38.12 -6.35
N ASP A 27 28.55 -38.11 -7.67
CA ASP A 27 29.37 -38.82 -8.65
C ASP A 27 29.96 -37.82 -9.64
N ILE A 28 31.28 -37.60 -9.56
CA ILE A 28 31.99 -36.67 -10.43
C ILE A 28 32.76 -37.46 -11.49
N SER A 29 32.16 -37.56 -12.68
CA SER A 29 32.65 -38.34 -13.83
C SER A 29 34.04 -37.94 -14.31
N SER A 30 34.44 -36.67 -14.14
CA SER A 30 35.75 -36.17 -14.58
C SER A 30 36.93 -36.64 -13.74
N SER A 31 36.70 -37.23 -12.56
CA SER A 31 37.77 -37.62 -11.62
C SER A 31 37.58 -38.99 -10.95
N ASN A 32 36.58 -39.78 -11.38
CA ASN A 32 36.20 -41.06 -10.74
C ASN A 32 36.04 -40.94 -9.21
N ILE A 33 35.44 -39.84 -8.76
CA ILE A 33 35.20 -39.58 -7.34
C ILE A 33 33.74 -39.88 -7.04
N LYS A 34 33.51 -40.91 -6.23
CA LYS A 34 32.22 -41.20 -5.59
C LYS A 34 32.34 -40.83 -4.13
N THR A 35 31.37 -40.08 -3.62
CA THR A 35 31.32 -39.69 -2.21
C THR A 35 29.89 -39.67 -1.74
N ASP A 36 29.68 -40.28 -0.57
CA ASP A 36 28.45 -40.28 0.18
C ASP A 36 28.66 -39.53 1.49
N THR A 37 27.72 -38.66 1.88
CA THR A 37 27.86 -37.90 3.11
C THR A 37 26.51 -37.62 3.75
N PHE A 38 26.50 -37.74 5.08
CA PHE A 38 25.44 -37.25 5.92
C PHE A 38 25.76 -35.82 6.39
N THR A 39 24.94 -34.86 5.98
CA THR A 39 25.13 -33.42 6.28
C THR A 39 23.91 -32.87 7.02
N GLY A 40 24.15 -31.97 7.97
CA GLY A 40 23.08 -31.17 8.57
C GLY A 40 22.62 -30.09 7.59
N SER A 41 21.32 -29.86 7.50
CA SER A 41 20.73 -28.83 6.66
C SER A 41 19.84 -27.89 7.43
N ALA A 42 19.92 -26.60 7.07
CA ALA A 42 19.07 -25.54 7.57
C ALA A 42 18.59 -24.70 6.40
N GLY A 43 17.33 -24.31 6.38
CA GLY A 43 16.81 -23.48 5.29
C GLY A 43 15.64 -22.63 5.71
N ILE A 44 15.44 -21.56 4.95
CA ILE A 44 14.33 -20.62 5.11
C ILE A 44 13.74 -20.32 3.73
N GLY A 45 12.44 -20.13 3.66
CA GLY A 45 11.81 -19.72 2.42
C GLY A 45 10.41 -19.18 2.60
N LEU A 46 9.88 -18.70 1.49
CA LEU A 46 8.53 -18.19 1.35
C LEU A 46 7.77 -19.12 0.40
N GLU A 47 6.54 -19.41 0.75
CA GLU A 47 5.61 -20.22 -0.03
C GLU A 47 4.34 -19.40 -0.26
N TYR A 48 4.01 -19.17 -1.53
CA TYR A 48 2.84 -18.40 -1.94
C TYR A 48 1.85 -19.30 -2.67
N GLN A 49 0.60 -19.30 -2.24
CA GLN A 49 -0.49 -20.06 -2.86
C GLN A 49 -1.15 -19.21 -3.96
N LEU A 50 -0.86 -19.52 -5.23
CA LEU A 50 -1.46 -18.83 -6.37
C LEU A 50 -2.93 -19.21 -6.55
N THR A 51 -3.24 -20.49 -6.37
CA THR A 51 -4.60 -21.03 -6.40
C THR A 51 -4.73 -22.12 -5.33
N ASN A 52 -5.94 -22.63 -5.10
CA ASN A 52 -6.13 -23.80 -4.24
C ASN A 52 -5.32 -25.04 -4.72
N ALA A 53 -5.01 -25.11 -6.01
CA ALA A 53 -4.26 -26.20 -6.61
C ALA A 53 -2.77 -25.90 -6.84
N ILE A 54 -2.35 -24.64 -6.98
CA ILE A 54 -0.99 -24.26 -7.36
C ILE A 54 -0.35 -23.41 -6.27
N SER A 55 0.85 -23.81 -5.86
CA SER A 55 1.71 -23.03 -4.97
C SER A 55 3.09 -22.82 -5.62
N THR A 56 3.70 -21.68 -5.34
CA THR A 56 5.10 -21.40 -5.68
C THR A 56 5.90 -21.22 -4.40
N LYS A 57 7.17 -21.60 -4.42
CA LYS A 57 8.07 -21.44 -3.28
C LYS A 57 9.42 -20.93 -3.74
N VAL A 58 9.97 -20.02 -2.96
CA VAL A 58 11.35 -19.55 -3.09
C VAL A 58 12.02 -19.81 -1.76
N GLY A 59 13.21 -20.38 -1.79
CA GLY A 59 13.91 -20.73 -0.56
C GLY A 59 15.42 -20.73 -0.72
N TYR A 60 16.06 -20.72 0.43
CA TYR A 60 17.50 -20.80 0.59
C TYR A 60 17.83 -21.90 1.59
N ASP A 61 18.72 -22.79 1.18
CA ASP A 61 19.23 -23.88 2.01
C ASP A 61 20.73 -23.76 2.21
N TYR A 62 21.12 -24.11 3.41
CA TYR A 62 22.48 -24.24 3.87
C TYR A 62 22.71 -25.68 4.31
N TYR A 63 23.78 -26.30 3.80
CA TYR A 63 24.21 -27.62 4.22
C TYR A 63 25.60 -27.52 4.85
N ASP A 64 25.71 -27.97 6.10
CA ASP A 64 26.93 -27.91 6.87
C ASP A 64 27.84 -29.11 6.56
N ARG A 65 29.13 -28.84 6.32
CA ARG A 65 30.18 -29.84 6.13
C ARG A 65 29.80 -30.94 5.12
N VAL A 66 29.53 -30.53 3.88
CA VAL A 66 29.39 -31.49 2.78
C VAL A 66 30.79 -32.02 2.48
N GLN A 67 31.06 -33.29 2.81
CA GLN A 67 32.38 -33.86 2.60
C GLN A 67 32.61 -34.05 1.11
N VAL A 68 33.69 -33.46 0.63
CA VAL A 68 34.25 -33.73 -0.69
C VAL A 68 35.57 -34.47 -0.44
N LYS A 69 35.94 -35.38 -1.34
CA LYS A 69 37.24 -36.08 -1.25
C LYS A 69 38.35 -35.07 -0.94
N GLU A 70 39.31 -35.47 -0.09
CA GLU A 70 40.48 -34.69 0.35
C GLU A 70 40.31 -33.89 1.68
N GLY A 71 39.37 -34.29 2.56
CA GLY A 71 39.28 -33.78 3.94
C GLY A 71 38.80 -32.33 4.06
N ARG A 72 38.35 -31.74 2.96
CA ARG A 72 37.70 -30.43 2.94
C ARG A 72 36.21 -30.61 3.19
N ASN A 73 35.66 -29.77 4.07
CA ASN A 73 34.25 -29.77 4.43
C ASN A 73 33.58 -28.47 3.91
N PRO A 74 33.44 -28.28 2.60
CA PRO A 74 32.76 -27.10 2.07
C PRO A 74 31.31 -27.02 2.58
N HIS A 75 30.86 -25.79 2.82
CA HIS A 75 29.45 -25.51 3.04
C HIS A 75 28.76 -25.33 1.70
N LEU A 76 27.58 -25.92 1.54
CA LEU A 76 26.79 -25.75 0.32
C LEU A 76 25.65 -24.77 0.60
N HIS A 77 25.56 -23.76 -0.26
CA HIS A 77 24.49 -22.79 -0.28
C HIS A 77 23.65 -23.02 -1.54
N GLN A 78 22.35 -23.18 -1.39
CA GLN A 78 21.43 -23.45 -2.48
C GLN A 78 20.27 -22.46 -2.45
N ILE A 79 20.09 -21.72 -3.54
CA ILE A 79 18.86 -20.97 -3.80
C ILE A 79 18.01 -21.81 -4.74
N TYR A 80 16.71 -21.89 -4.47
CA TYR A 80 15.79 -22.61 -5.33
C TYR A 80 14.46 -21.88 -5.47
N TRP A 81 13.84 -22.10 -6.62
CA TRP A 81 12.45 -21.76 -6.91
C TRP A 81 11.74 -23.01 -7.38
N GLY A 82 10.51 -23.21 -6.92
CA GLY A 82 9.73 -24.38 -7.27
C GLY A 82 8.24 -24.08 -7.35
N MET A 83 7.53 -24.97 -8.04
CA MET A 83 6.08 -24.97 -8.12
C MET A 83 5.55 -26.33 -7.69
N ALA A 84 4.43 -26.35 -6.98
CA ALA A 84 3.76 -27.58 -6.59
C ALA A 84 2.29 -27.50 -6.96
N TYR A 85 1.81 -28.55 -7.63
CA TYR A 85 0.41 -28.73 -8.01
C TYR A 85 -0.25 -29.82 -7.17
N LYS A 86 -1.38 -29.51 -6.55
CA LYS A 86 -2.20 -30.45 -5.76
C LYS A 86 -3.33 -31.00 -6.63
N PHE A 87 -3.25 -32.28 -6.96
CA PHE A 87 -4.28 -32.97 -7.75
C PHE A 87 -5.61 -33.03 -6.98
N GLY A 88 -6.72 -32.86 -7.70
CA GLY A 88 -8.07 -32.95 -7.14
C GLY A 88 -8.63 -31.67 -6.51
N GLN A 89 -7.88 -30.56 -6.54
CA GLN A 89 -8.40 -29.24 -6.13
C GLN A 89 -8.71 -28.38 -7.37
N PRO A 90 -9.82 -27.62 -7.40
CA PRO A 90 -10.10 -26.70 -8.49
C PRO A 90 -9.07 -25.56 -8.47
N ALA A 91 -8.47 -25.24 -9.62
CA ALA A 91 -7.51 -24.14 -9.81
C ALA A 91 -8.20 -22.77 -9.78
N THR A 92 -8.90 -22.49 -8.69
CA THR A 92 -9.58 -21.22 -8.43
C THR A 92 -8.58 -20.22 -7.84
N PRO A 93 -8.43 -19.02 -8.44
CA PRO A 93 -7.67 -17.94 -7.82
C PRO A 93 -8.23 -17.66 -6.43
N ARG A 94 -7.37 -17.65 -5.40
CA ARG A 94 -7.79 -17.19 -4.08
C ARG A 94 -7.95 -15.68 -4.16
N VAL A 95 -9.19 -15.23 -4.16
CA VAL A 95 -9.53 -13.82 -3.95
C VAL A 95 -9.05 -13.48 -2.54
N VAL A 96 -8.03 -12.63 -2.43
CA VAL A 96 -7.57 -12.05 -1.17
C VAL A 96 -8.71 -11.18 -0.66
N THR A 97 -9.57 -11.81 0.13
CA THR A 97 -10.57 -11.08 0.91
C THR A 97 -9.81 -10.75 2.17
N GLU A 98 -9.25 -9.54 2.27
CA GLU A 98 -8.75 -9.05 3.56
C GLU A 98 -9.85 -9.27 4.59
N GLN A 99 -9.66 -10.26 5.46
CA GLN A 99 -10.52 -10.42 6.61
C GLN A 99 -10.19 -9.26 7.53
N ILE A 100 -10.98 -8.19 7.42
CA ILE A 100 -11.07 -7.19 8.47
C ILE A 100 -11.52 -7.96 9.71
N GLU A 101 -10.59 -8.21 10.62
CA GLU A 101 -10.87 -8.87 11.88
C GLU A 101 -11.87 -8.01 12.66
N VAL A 102 -13.13 -8.45 12.69
CA VAL A 102 -14.18 -7.82 13.48
C VAL A 102 -13.84 -8.11 14.93
N ILE A 103 -13.18 -7.16 15.59
CA ILE A 103 -13.00 -7.14 17.03
C ILE A 103 -14.40 -7.25 17.65
N GLN A 104 -14.70 -8.38 18.31
CA GLN A 104 -15.91 -8.48 19.13
C GLN A 104 -15.77 -7.52 20.30
N GLU A 105 -16.46 -6.40 20.18
CA GLU A 105 -16.51 -5.36 21.19
C GLU A 105 -17.19 -5.91 22.44
N ARG A 106 -16.42 -6.02 23.52
CA ARG A 106 -16.97 -6.14 24.87
C ARG A 106 -17.74 -4.84 25.12
N VAL A 107 -19.07 -4.92 25.13
CA VAL A 107 -19.95 -3.78 25.42
C VAL A 107 -19.69 -3.32 26.85
N ILE A 108 -18.79 -2.34 27.00
CA ILE A 108 -18.79 -1.43 28.12
C ILE A 108 -19.80 -0.36 27.71
N GLU A 109 -20.95 -0.29 28.37
CA GLU A 109 -21.89 0.81 28.20
C GLU A 109 -21.26 2.08 28.77
N VAL A 110 -20.36 2.69 28.01
CA VAL A 110 -19.91 4.06 28.22
C VAL A 110 -20.95 4.96 27.56
N PRO A 111 -21.50 5.96 28.26
CA PRO A 111 -22.50 6.84 27.69
C PRO A 111 -21.96 7.52 26.44
N VAL A 112 -22.67 7.30 25.34
CA VAL A 112 -22.37 7.73 23.98
C VAL A 112 -22.08 9.23 23.93
N GLN A 113 -20.86 9.60 23.57
CA GLN A 113 -20.56 10.83 22.84
C GLN A 113 -20.06 10.42 21.46
N VAL A 114 -20.89 10.69 20.46
CA VAL A 114 -20.74 10.21 19.08
C VAL A 114 -19.57 10.93 18.40
N GLU A 115 -18.40 10.30 18.36
CA GLU A 115 -17.30 10.71 17.48
C GLU A 115 -17.21 9.71 16.32
N VAL A 116 -18.07 9.91 15.31
CA VAL A 116 -18.01 9.17 14.05
C VAL A 116 -16.91 9.83 13.21
N ALA A 117 -15.72 9.24 13.22
CA ALA A 117 -14.68 9.51 12.24
C ALA A 117 -14.31 8.19 11.55
N LYS A 118 -15.18 7.75 10.65
CA LYS A 118 -14.76 6.85 9.56
C LYS A 118 -13.63 7.59 8.85
N ALA A 119 -12.46 6.98 8.70
CA ALA A 119 -11.27 7.58 8.09
C ALA A 119 -11.53 7.95 6.63
N ALA A 120 -12.27 9.03 6.43
CA ALA A 120 -12.47 9.67 5.16
C ALA A 120 -11.19 10.42 4.83
N ARG A 121 -10.78 10.37 3.56
CA ARG A 121 -9.70 11.21 3.06
C ARG A 121 -9.99 12.66 3.45
N THR A 122 -9.09 13.27 4.22
CA THR A 122 -9.25 14.65 4.73
C THR A 122 -8.52 15.68 3.89
N ASP A 123 -7.71 15.26 2.92
CA ASP A 123 -6.95 16.16 2.03
C ASP A 123 -7.21 15.82 0.55
N PHE A 124 -7.71 16.82 -0.19
CA PHE A 124 -7.99 16.75 -1.61
C PHE A 124 -7.24 17.85 -2.35
N LEU A 125 -6.63 17.48 -3.49
CA LEU A 125 -5.94 18.42 -4.36
C LEU A 125 -6.70 18.51 -5.68
N LEU A 126 -7.24 19.68 -5.98
CA LEU A 126 -7.99 19.93 -7.22
C LEU A 126 -7.14 20.75 -8.19
N PRO A 127 -6.64 20.16 -9.28
CA PRO A 127 -5.88 20.90 -10.29
C PRO A 127 -6.80 21.82 -11.13
N PHE A 128 -6.26 22.93 -11.59
CA PHE A 128 -6.89 23.90 -12.49
C PHE A 128 -6.00 24.17 -13.70
N ALA A 129 -6.62 24.34 -14.87
CA ALA A 129 -5.92 24.77 -16.08
C ALA A 129 -5.30 26.18 -15.94
N LEU A 130 -4.27 26.45 -16.75
CA LEU A 130 -3.57 27.75 -16.82
C LEU A 130 -4.56 28.91 -17.02
N GLY A 131 -4.49 29.93 -16.17
CA GLY A 131 -5.29 31.15 -16.27
C GLY A 131 -6.82 30.96 -16.06
N LYS A 132 -7.28 29.74 -15.78
CA LYS A 132 -8.70 29.45 -15.54
C LYS A 132 -9.01 29.31 -14.05
N SER A 133 -10.19 29.78 -13.67
CA SER A 133 -10.79 29.59 -12.34
C SER A 133 -12.08 28.77 -12.39
N THR A 134 -12.41 28.19 -13.56
CA THR A 134 -13.59 27.37 -13.79
C THR A 134 -13.33 25.92 -13.38
N LEU A 135 -14.31 25.30 -12.72
CA LEU A 135 -14.29 23.87 -12.40
C LEU A 135 -14.51 23.05 -13.68
N GLU A 136 -13.74 21.97 -13.84
CA GLU A 136 -13.88 21.01 -14.93
C GLU A 136 -14.68 19.77 -14.47
N ASP A 137 -15.15 18.94 -15.40
CA ASP A 137 -15.96 17.74 -15.11
C ASP A 137 -15.28 16.81 -14.09
N LEU A 138 -13.96 16.66 -14.22
CA LEU A 138 -13.15 15.86 -13.30
C LEU A 138 -13.05 16.51 -11.90
N SER A 139 -13.10 17.83 -11.80
CA SER A 139 -13.16 18.54 -10.51
C SER A 139 -14.45 18.24 -9.76
N TYR A 140 -15.59 18.16 -10.47
CA TYR A 140 -16.88 17.84 -9.85
C TYR A 140 -16.91 16.44 -9.24
N PHE A 141 -16.22 15.46 -9.83
CA PHE A 141 -16.10 14.12 -9.26
C PHE A 141 -15.47 14.15 -7.85
N TYR A 142 -14.34 14.84 -7.68
CA TYR A 142 -13.68 14.97 -6.39
C TYR A 142 -14.46 15.85 -5.41
N LEU A 143 -15.13 16.90 -5.89
CA LEU A 143 -15.97 17.74 -5.03
C LEU A 143 -17.19 17.00 -4.48
N ASN A 144 -17.76 16.07 -5.24
CA ASN A 144 -18.87 15.25 -4.74
C ASN A 144 -18.42 14.32 -3.60
N GLU A 145 -17.22 13.75 -3.69
CA GLU A 145 -16.64 12.98 -2.59
C GLU A 145 -16.47 13.85 -1.33
N VAL A 146 -15.97 15.08 -1.48
CA VAL A 146 -15.85 16.04 -0.37
C VAL A 146 -17.23 16.33 0.26
N VAL A 147 -18.26 16.55 -0.55
CA VAL A 147 -19.62 16.82 -0.08
C VAL A 147 -20.17 15.63 0.72
N ASP A 148 -19.97 14.41 0.25
CA ASP A 148 -20.44 13.21 0.94
C ASP A 148 -19.75 13.04 2.30
N VAL A 149 -18.44 13.31 2.37
CA VAL A 149 -17.70 13.32 3.63
C VAL A 149 -18.21 14.41 4.59
N MET A 150 -18.46 15.62 4.09
CA MET A 150 -18.95 16.72 4.94
C MET A 150 -20.41 16.56 5.39
N ARG A 151 -21.24 15.86 4.61
CA ARG A 151 -22.61 15.51 4.98
C ARG A 151 -22.65 14.42 6.04
N THR A 152 -21.83 13.39 5.87
CA THR A 152 -21.74 12.28 6.84
C THR A 152 -21.08 12.69 8.15
N ASN A 153 -20.27 13.76 8.15
CA ASN A 153 -19.59 14.28 9.34
C ASN A 153 -19.92 15.76 9.56
N PRO A 154 -21.02 16.10 10.27
CA PRO A 154 -21.43 17.49 10.48
C PRO A 154 -20.45 18.36 11.25
N ALA A 155 -19.51 17.76 12.00
CA ALA A 155 -18.49 18.47 12.76
C ALA A 155 -17.34 19.01 11.87
N LEU A 156 -17.14 18.44 10.67
CA LEU A 156 -16.00 18.82 9.83
C LEU A 156 -16.18 20.21 9.19
N VAL A 157 -15.07 20.94 9.10
CA VAL A 157 -14.93 22.24 8.47
C VAL A 157 -13.97 22.11 7.29
N ALA A 158 -14.38 22.57 6.12
CA ALA A 158 -13.55 22.59 4.93
C ALA A 158 -12.69 23.85 4.88
N HIS A 159 -11.37 23.68 4.88
CA HIS A 159 -10.41 24.74 4.61
C HIS A 159 -9.97 24.67 3.16
N LEU A 160 -10.35 25.67 2.37
CA LEU A 160 -10.05 25.78 0.94
C LEU A 160 -8.85 26.70 0.76
N VAL A 161 -7.74 26.16 0.25
CA VAL A 161 -6.51 26.91 0.01
C VAL A 161 -6.24 26.98 -1.49
N GLY A 162 -6.47 28.14 -2.09
CA GLY A 162 -6.19 28.38 -3.51
C GLY A 162 -4.73 28.73 -3.76
N ARG A 163 -4.13 28.08 -4.77
CA ARG A 163 -2.76 28.30 -5.24
C ARG A 163 -2.71 28.65 -6.73
N THR A 164 -1.66 29.36 -7.10
CA THR A 164 -1.31 29.74 -8.47
C THR A 164 0.17 29.44 -8.71
N ASP A 165 0.56 29.39 -9.97
CA ASP A 165 1.96 29.35 -10.37
C ASP A 165 2.65 30.71 -10.15
N SER A 166 3.98 30.67 -10.13
CA SER A 166 4.87 31.84 -10.00
C SER A 166 4.88 32.76 -11.23
N THR A 167 4.10 32.43 -12.27
CA THR A 167 4.08 33.17 -13.54
C THR A 167 3.02 34.27 -13.51
N GLY A 168 3.45 35.53 -13.35
CA GLY A 168 2.55 36.69 -13.36
C GLY A 168 2.88 37.70 -12.26
N SER A 169 1.99 38.68 -12.04
CA SER A 169 2.11 39.58 -10.89
C SER A 169 1.38 39.02 -9.68
N ASP A 170 1.91 39.24 -8.48
CA ASP A 170 1.31 38.77 -7.22
C ASP A 170 -0.14 39.22 -7.05
N ALA A 171 -0.47 40.44 -7.49
CA ALA A 171 -1.84 40.95 -7.44
C ALA A 171 -2.81 40.13 -8.31
N ILE A 172 -2.37 39.67 -9.49
CA ILE A 172 -3.16 38.83 -10.39
C ILE A 172 -3.27 37.41 -9.80
N ASN A 173 -2.18 36.87 -9.29
CA ASN A 173 -2.11 35.53 -8.70
C ASN A 173 -2.95 35.40 -7.42
N ASN A 174 -2.95 36.43 -6.56
CA ASN A 174 -3.85 36.51 -5.41
C ASN A 174 -5.33 36.54 -5.83
N LYS A 175 -5.66 37.29 -6.88
CA LYS A 175 -7.03 37.34 -7.39
C LYS A 175 -7.48 35.99 -7.95
N ILE A 176 -6.64 35.32 -8.74
CA ILE A 176 -6.97 34.02 -9.35
C ILE A 176 -7.09 32.92 -8.28
N SER A 177 -6.17 32.86 -7.32
CA SER A 177 -6.24 31.89 -6.22
C SER A 177 -7.50 32.09 -5.37
N ALA A 178 -7.89 33.34 -5.08
CA ALA A 178 -9.13 33.66 -4.38
C ALA A 178 -10.36 33.23 -5.20
N GLN A 179 -10.39 33.52 -6.50
CA GLN A 179 -11.49 33.14 -7.39
C GLN A 179 -11.69 31.62 -7.47
N ARG A 180 -10.59 30.85 -7.53
CA ARG A 180 -10.64 29.38 -7.55
C ARG A 180 -11.20 28.81 -6.25
N ALA A 181 -10.69 29.27 -5.12
CA ALA A 181 -11.17 28.81 -3.81
C ALA A 181 -12.64 29.23 -3.57
N GLN A 182 -13.05 30.39 -4.09
CA GLN A 182 -14.43 30.83 -4.08
C GLN A 182 -15.35 29.97 -4.97
N ALA A 183 -14.89 29.56 -6.15
CA ALA A 183 -15.65 28.66 -7.02
C ALA A 183 -15.93 27.31 -6.35
N VAL A 184 -14.93 26.75 -5.67
CA VAL A 184 -15.10 25.53 -4.85
C VAL A 184 -16.06 25.78 -3.68
N SER A 185 -15.94 26.90 -2.97
CA SER A 185 -16.85 27.25 -1.87
C SER A 185 -18.29 27.36 -2.33
N GLN A 186 -18.54 28.02 -3.46
CA GLN A 186 -19.87 28.15 -4.06
C GLN A 186 -20.45 26.79 -4.42
N TYR A 187 -19.62 25.89 -4.97
CA TYR A 187 -20.06 24.53 -5.25
C TYR A 187 -20.49 23.78 -3.99
N LEU A 188 -19.66 23.77 -2.94
CA LEU A 188 -20.00 23.10 -1.68
C LEU A 188 -21.28 23.67 -1.05
N GLN A 189 -21.46 24.99 -1.11
CA GLN A 189 -22.69 25.64 -0.65
C GLN A 189 -23.91 25.26 -1.50
N SER A 190 -23.76 25.18 -2.84
CA SER A 190 -24.85 24.73 -3.73
C SER A 190 -25.28 23.29 -3.44
N GLN A 191 -24.37 22.48 -2.91
CA GLN A 191 -24.63 21.11 -2.45
C GLN A 191 -25.17 21.05 -1.01
N GLY A 192 -25.47 22.18 -0.38
CA GLY A 192 -26.12 22.25 0.92
C GLY A 192 -25.17 22.22 2.13
N ILE A 193 -23.86 22.43 1.94
CA ILE A 193 -22.92 22.64 3.05
C ILE A 193 -23.06 24.07 3.58
N ASP A 194 -23.25 24.23 4.89
CA ASP A 194 -23.34 25.55 5.53
C ASP A 194 -22.05 26.36 5.28
N ALA A 195 -22.20 27.62 4.85
CA ALA A 195 -21.10 28.54 4.62
C ALA A 195 -20.18 28.71 5.86
N LYS A 196 -20.73 28.57 7.08
CA LYS A 196 -19.95 28.61 8.33
C LYS A 196 -18.94 27.47 8.46
N ARG A 197 -19.15 26.38 7.72
CA ARG A 197 -18.28 25.20 7.68
C ARG A 197 -17.26 25.27 6.54
N ILE A 198 -17.12 26.41 5.86
CA ILE A 198 -16.22 26.59 4.74
C ILE A 198 -15.34 27.81 4.98
N ASN A 199 -14.05 27.57 5.21
CA ASN A 199 -13.04 28.61 5.36
C ASN A 199 -12.25 28.75 4.06
N VAL A 200 -12.25 29.95 3.47
CA VAL A 200 -11.55 30.24 2.23
C VAL A 200 -10.25 30.98 2.53
N SER A 201 -9.14 30.51 1.98
CA SER A 201 -7.82 31.15 2.07
C SER A 201 -7.16 31.18 0.69
N ALA A 202 -6.65 32.34 0.30
CA ALA A 202 -5.90 32.53 -0.93
C ALA A 202 -4.44 32.78 -0.57
N VAL A 203 -3.54 31.89 -1.00
CA VAL A 203 -2.13 31.93 -0.60
C VAL A 203 -1.21 32.30 -1.79
N ALA A 204 -1.78 32.46 -2.99
CA ALA A 204 -1.03 32.66 -4.24
C ALA A 204 0.17 31.70 -4.34
N ASP A 205 1.36 32.21 -4.69
CA ASP A 205 2.61 31.44 -4.82
C ASP A 205 3.42 31.35 -3.50
N SER A 206 2.88 31.86 -2.38
CA SER A 206 3.70 32.04 -1.16
C SER A 206 4.11 30.74 -0.44
N ARG A 207 3.68 29.56 -0.93
CA ARG A 207 4.06 28.23 -0.41
C ARG A 207 3.99 27.15 -1.51
N PRO A 208 5.03 26.84 -2.27
CA PRO A 208 5.02 25.70 -3.19
C PRO A 208 5.00 24.37 -2.40
N LEU A 209 4.17 23.40 -2.82
CA LEU A 209 4.14 22.04 -2.24
C LEU A 209 5.32 21.17 -2.72
N THR A 210 5.86 21.49 -3.89
CA THR A 210 7.02 20.85 -4.52
C THR A 210 7.72 21.85 -5.45
N GLN A 211 9.05 21.85 -5.52
CA GLN A 211 9.75 22.64 -6.53
C GLN A 211 9.63 21.93 -7.89
N GLY A 212 8.82 22.45 -8.81
CA GLY A 212 8.93 22.13 -10.24
C GLY A 212 7.81 21.33 -10.91
N SER A 213 6.58 21.29 -10.37
CA SER A 213 5.42 20.74 -11.10
C SER A 213 4.27 21.76 -11.19
N ALA A 214 4.13 22.37 -12.38
CA ALA A 214 3.14 23.41 -12.66
C ALA A 214 1.68 22.96 -12.38
N ASP A 215 1.39 21.66 -12.48
CA ASP A 215 0.07 21.08 -12.20
C ASP A 215 -0.26 21.06 -10.70
N ILE A 216 0.74 20.97 -9.82
CA ILE A 216 0.57 21.04 -8.37
C ILE A 216 0.46 22.50 -7.92
N GLU A 217 1.16 23.41 -8.60
CA GLU A 217 1.12 24.86 -8.32
C GLU A 217 -0.24 25.49 -8.64
N ARG A 218 -0.94 25.00 -9.67
CA ARG A 218 -2.28 25.49 -10.05
C ARG A 218 -3.38 24.63 -9.45
N SER A 219 -3.52 24.66 -8.14
CA SER A 219 -4.50 23.80 -7.46
C SER A 219 -5.28 24.52 -6.35
N VAL A 220 -6.42 23.94 -5.98
CA VAL A 220 -7.09 24.22 -4.70
C VAL A 220 -6.92 23.01 -3.82
N GLN A 221 -6.29 23.19 -2.66
CA GLN A 221 -6.20 22.18 -1.63
C GLN A 221 -7.42 22.31 -0.70
N ILE A 222 -8.09 21.19 -0.43
CA ILE A 222 -9.24 21.11 0.46
C ILE A 222 -8.84 20.25 1.65
N ILE A 223 -8.80 20.86 2.83
CA ILE A 223 -8.45 20.19 4.08
C ILE A 223 -9.68 20.15 4.97
N LEU A 224 -10.16 18.95 5.28
CA LEU A 224 -11.28 18.72 6.19
C LEU A 224 -10.74 18.53 7.61
N LYS A 225 -11.20 19.35 8.56
CA LYS A 225 -10.81 19.31 9.98
C LYS A 225 -11.99 19.33 10.91
#